data_AF-T1CFY0-F1
#
_entry.id   AF-T1CFY0-F1
#
_cell.length_a   1.000
_cell.length_b   1.000
_cell.length_c   1.000
_cell.angle_alpha   90.00
_cell.angle_beta   90.00
_cell.angle_gamma   90.00
#
_symmetry.space_group_name_H-M   'P 1'
#
loop_
_entity.id
_entity.type
_entity.pdbx_description
1 polymer ?
#
loop_
_entity_poly.entity_id
_entity_poly.type
_entity_poly.pdbx_seq_one_letter_code
_entity_poly.pdbx_strand_id
1 'polypeptide(L)'
;CHGQERYPEATELLVLADCGGSNGARSRAWKHGLQHRLADPYRLSVTVCHYPSGASKYNPIEHRVFSEISKNWAGQPLRDYETVVNYISTTA
;
A
#
# COMPACT_ATOMS: atom_id res chain seq x y z
N CYS A 1 -0.17 -13.20 5.96
CA CYS A 1 0.76 -14.17 6.60
C CYS A 1 2.18 -14.05 6.06
N HIS A 2 2.42 -13.86 4.75
CA HIS A 2 3.77 -13.82 4.17
C HIS A 2 4.80 -12.93 4.90
N GLY A 3 4.40 -11.75 5.40
CA GLY A 3 5.29 -10.90 6.19
C GLY A 3 5.79 -11.55 7.48
N GLN A 4 4.93 -12.26 8.21
CA GLN A 4 5.31 -12.99 9.43
C GLN A 4 6.21 -14.19 9.14
N GLU A 5 5.96 -14.89 8.03
CA GLU A 5 6.82 -16.00 7.59
C GLU A 5 8.23 -15.52 7.26
N ARG A 6 8.33 -14.35 6.60
CA ARG A 6 9.61 -13.78 6.18
C ARG A 6 10.34 -13.03 7.28
N TYR A 7 9.61 -12.48 8.24
CA TYR A 7 10.12 -11.70 9.36
C TYR A 7 9.47 -12.13 10.69
N PRO A 8 9.74 -13.36 11.17
CA PRO A 8 9.02 -13.94 12.30
C PRO A 8 9.26 -13.21 13.63
N GLU A 9 10.40 -12.52 13.75
CA GLU A 9 10.78 -11.78 14.96
C GLU A 9 10.48 -10.27 14.88
N ALA A 10 9.97 -9.78 13.75
CA ALA A 10 9.68 -8.37 13.60
C ALA A 10 8.48 -7.96 14.47
N THR A 11 8.74 -7.03 15.39
CA THR A 11 7.72 -6.43 16.26
C THR A 11 7.37 -5.00 15.85
N GLU A 12 8.06 -4.46 14.84
CA GLU A 12 7.89 -3.09 14.36
C GLU A 12 7.62 -3.07 12.86
N LEU A 13 6.75 -2.17 12.43
CA LEU A 13 6.41 -1.96 11.04
C LEU A 13 6.47 -0.47 10.69
N LEU A 14 7.29 -0.12 9.71
CA LEU A 14 7.29 1.20 9.10
C LEU A 14 6.40 1.21 7.86
N VAL A 15 5.41 2.11 7.84
CA VAL A 15 4.54 2.35 6.69
C VAL A 15 4.85 3.73 6.12
N LEU A 16 5.30 3.76 4.88
CA LEU A 16 5.42 5.00 4.10
C LEU A 16 4.13 5.19 3.33
N ALA A 17 3.40 6.27 3.63
CA ALA A 17 2.10 6.54 3.04
C ALA A 17 2.06 7.92 2.41
N ASP A 18 1.33 8.05 1.31
CA ASP A 18 0.81 9.35 0.92
C ASP A 18 -0.19 9.85 1.98
N CYS A 19 -0.40 11.15 2.07
CA CYS A 19 -1.29 11.77 3.07
C CYS A 19 -2.66 12.12 2.46
N GLY A 20 -3.14 11.30 1.52
CA GLY A 20 -4.29 11.58 0.67
C GLY A 20 -5.60 10.99 1.19
N GLY A 21 -6.68 11.77 1.17
CA GLY A 21 -8.03 11.25 1.43
C GLY A 21 -8.15 10.48 2.75
N SER A 22 -8.46 9.18 2.67
CA SER A 22 -8.79 8.34 3.83
C SER A 22 -7.60 7.98 4.71
N ASN A 23 -6.36 7.98 4.20
CA ASN A 23 -5.15 7.59 4.96
C ASN A 23 -4.39 8.79 5.56
N GLY A 24 -4.96 9.99 5.47
CA GLY A 24 -4.31 11.22 5.93
C GLY A 24 -3.92 11.17 7.41
N ALA A 25 -2.84 11.88 7.77
CA ALA A 25 -2.26 11.88 9.11
C ALA A 25 -3.23 12.31 10.23
N ARG A 26 -4.29 13.05 9.90
CA ARG A 26 -5.33 13.51 10.83
C ARG A 26 -6.56 12.59 10.87
N SER A 27 -6.65 11.61 9.98
CA SER A 27 -7.77 10.66 9.92
C SER A 27 -7.75 9.75 11.15
N ARG A 28 -8.72 9.93 12.05
CA ARG A 28 -8.89 9.06 13.23
C ARG A 28 -9.36 7.67 12.83
N ALA A 29 -10.22 7.57 11.81
CA ALA A 29 -10.71 6.29 11.28
C ALA A 29 -9.55 5.44 10.74
N TRP A 30 -8.59 6.06 10.05
CA TRP A 30 -7.38 5.38 9.60
C TRP A 30 -6.55 4.81 10.75
N LYS A 31 -6.25 5.64 11.76
CA LYS A 31 -5.48 5.21 12.94
C LYS A 31 -6.20 4.11 13.72
N HIS A 32 -7.51 4.22 13.88
CA HIS A 32 -8.32 3.19 14.54
C HIS A 32 -8.30 1.87 13.76
N GLY A 33 -8.39 1.93 12.42
CA GLY A 33 -8.26 0.77 11.55
C GLY A 33 -6.89 0.11 11.68
N LEU A 34 -5.81 0.89 11.63
CA LEU A 34 -4.44 0.40 11.82
C LEU A 34 -4.25 -0.24 13.19
N GLN A 35 -4.77 0.38 14.26
CA GLN A 35 -4.65 -0.18 15.60
C GLN A 35 -5.35 -1.55 15.69
N HIS A 36 -6.65 -1.60 15.40
CA HIS A 36 -7.44 -2.78 15.71
C HIS A 36 -7.37 -3.89 14.66
N ARG A 37 -7.04 -3.58 13.40
CA ARG A 37 -6.95 -4.58 12.33
C ARG A 37 -5.53 -5.04 12.04
N LEU A 38 -4.52 -4.29 12.49
CA LEU A 38 -3.12 -4.60 12.19
C LEU A 38 -2.24 -4.64 13.45
N ALA A 39 -2.18 -3.56 14.23
CA ALA A 39 -1.27 -3.48 15.38
C ALA A 39 -1.65 -4.49 16.48
N ASP A 40 -2.92 -4.52 16.92
CA ASP A 40 -3.37 -5.38 18.01
C ASP A 40 -3.30 -6.88 17.67
N PRO A 41 -3.83 -7.36 16.51
CA PRO A 41 -3.85 -8.78 16.21
C PRO A 41 -2.45 -9.38 16.02
N TYR A 42 -1.52 -8.58 15.51
CA TYR A 42 -0.16 -9.02 15.20
C TYR A 42 0.89 -8.53 16.21
N ARG A 43 0.47 -7.79 17.25
CA ARG A 43 1.33 -7.21 18.29
C ARG A 43 2.48 -6.38 17.70
N LEU A 44 2.15 -5.55 16.71
CA LEU A 44 3.11 -4.70 16.00
C LEU A 44 3.07 -3.26 16.49
N SER A 45 4.24 -2.68 16.72
CA SER A 45 4.42 -1.22 16.80
C SER A 45 4.46 -0.66 15.38
N VAL A 46 3.41 0.07 14.99
CA VAL A 46 3.31 0.61 13.63
C VAL A 46 3.67 2.10 13.61
N THR A 47 4.73 2.44 12.88
CA THR A 47 5.10 3.83 12.59
C THR A 47 4.63 4.19 11.19
N VAL A 48 3.89 5.29 11.06
CA VAL A 48 3.46 5.80 9.76
C VAL A 48 4.16 7.11 9.46
N CYS A 49 4.91 7.16 8.36
CA CYS A 49 5.55 8.38 7.87
C CYS A 49 4.85 8.83 6.59
N HIS A 50 4.30 10.03 6.65
CA HIS A 50 3.61 10.64 5.51
C HIS A 50 4.58 11.46 4.66
N TYR A 51 4.50 11.28 3.35
CA TYR A 51 5.20 12.17 2.43
C TYR A 51 4.62 13.60 2.48
N PRO A 52 5.44 14.64 2.31
CA PRO A 52 4.95 16.02 2.16
C PRO A 52 3.95 16.17 1.00
N SER A 53 3.11 17.19 1.07
CA SER A 53 2.19 17.52 -0.03
C SER A 53 2.95 17.76 -1.34
N GLY A 54 2.48 17.14 -2.44
CA GLY A 54 3.14 17.25 -3.74
C GLY A 54 4.42 16.41 -3.89
N ALA A 55 4.78 15.61 -2.88
CA ALA A 55 5.95 14.75 -2.90
C ALA A 55 5.62 13.28 -3.20
N SER A 56 4.41 12.96 -3.67
CA SER A 56 3.99 11.58 -3.98
C SER A 56 4.88 10.95 -5.05
N LYS A 57 5.40 11.76 -5.99
CA LYS A 57 6.43 11.38 -6.98
C LYS A 57 7.71 10.80 -6.38
N TYR A 58 7.94 10.90 -5.08
CA TYR A 58 9.10 10.27 -4.43
C TYR A 58 8.74 8.96 -3.74
N ASN A 59 7.48 8.55 -3.76
CA ASN A 59 7.06 7.24 -3.31
C ASN A 59 7.55 6.18 -4.31
N PRO A 60 8.38 5.20 -3.88
CA PRO A 60 8.91 4.18 -4.77
C PRO A 60 7.83 3.40 -5.54
N ILE A 61 6.62 3.27 -4.97
CA ILE A 61 5.53 2.52 -5.61
C ILE A 61 5.10 3.15 -6.94
N GLU A 62 5.14 4.48 -7.06
CA GLU A 62 4.75 5.18 -8.29
C GLU A 62 5.69 4.81 -9.45
N HIS A 63 6.99 4.71 -9.17
CA HIS A 63 8.01 4.46 -10.20
C HIS A 63 8.31 2.98 -10.44
N ARG A 64 8.05 2.12 -9.46
CA ARG A 64 8.41 0.69 -9.55
C ARG A 64 7.24 -0.22 -9.85
N VAL A 65 6.06 0.07 -9.30
CA VAL A 65 4.89 -0.82 -9.44
C VAL A 65 3.89 -0.21 -10.41
N PHE A 66 3.47 1.03 -10.18
CA PHE A 66 2.45 1.67 -11.02
C PHE A 66 2.94 1.93 -12.45
N SER A 67 4.23 2.17 -12.64
CA SER A 67 4.84 2.28 -13.96
C SER A 67 4.71 0.97 -14.77
N GLU A 68 5.02 -0.17 -14.16
CA GLU A 68 4.92 -1.49 -14.81
C GLU A 68 3.46 -1.90 -15.03
N ILE A 69 2.56 -1.62 -14.09
CA ILE A 69 1.11 -1.81 -14.28
C ILE A 69 0.65 -1.01 -15.50
N SER A 70 1.02 0.27 -15.58
CA SER A 70 0.62 1.14 -16.69
C SER A 70 1.13 0.63 -18.04
N LYS A 71 2.35 0.08 -18.09
CA LYS A 71 2.91 -0.54 -19.30
C LYS A 71 2.14 -1.81 -19.68
N ASN A 72 1.85 -2.68 -18.72
CA ASN A 72 1.12 -3.92 -18.96
C ASN A 72 -0.31 -3.66 -19.47
N TRP A 73 -0.92 -2.56 -19.02
CA TRP A 73 -2.29 -2.19 -19.36
C TRP A 73 -2.39 -1.33 -20.61
N ALA A 74 -1.26 -0.92 -21.19
CA ALA A 74 -1.24 0.02 -22.31
C ALA A 74 -2.04 -0.52 -23.50
N GLY A 75 -3.06 0.23 -23.92
CA GLY A 75 -3.93 -0.13 -25.03
C GLY A 75 -4.94 -1.24 -24.74
N GLN A 76 -5.07 -1.70 -23.48
CA GLN A 76 -6.02 -2.74 -23.09
C GLN A 76 -7.30 -2.15 -22.49
N PRO A 77 -8.48 -2.39 -23.09
CA PRO A 77 -9.75 -1.93 -22.53
C PRO A 77 -10.17 -2.82 -21.35
N LEU A 78 -10.07 -2.27 -20.14
CA LEU A 78 -10.42 -2.93 -18.88
C LEU A 78 -11.94 -2.92 -18.65
N ARG A 79 -12.66 -3.80 -19.34
CA ARG A 79 -14.14 -3.77 -19.39
C ARG A 79 -14.84 -4.54 -18.27
N ASP A 80 -14.14 -5.48 -17.65
CA ASP A 80 -14.68 -6.30 -16.58
C ASP A 80 -13.63 -6.53 -15.48
N TYR A 81 -14.13 -6.94 -14.32
CA TYR A 81 -13.33 -7.13 -13.12
C TYR A 81 -12.28 -8.23 -13.29
N GLU A 82 -12.62 -9.31 -13.97
CA GLU A 82 -11.71 -10.44 -14.19
C GLU A 82 -10.52 -10.01 -15.03
N THR A 83 -10.77 -9.25 -16.10
CA THR A 83 -9.74 -8.64 -16.94
C THR A 83 -8.82 -7.75 -16.10
N VAL A 84 -9.37 -6.88 -15.25
CA VAL A 84 -8.56 -6.02 -14.37
C VAL A 84 -7.67 -6.86 -13.46
N VAL A 85 -8.23 -7.83 -12.74
CA VAL A 85 -7.47 -8.68 -11.81
C VAL A 85 -6.38 -9.46 -12.54
N ASN A 86 -6.69 -10.02 -13.71
CA ASN A 86 -5.72 -10.74 -14.52
C ASN A 86 -4.53 -9.84 -14.90
N TYR A 87 -4.80 -8.61 -15.36
CA TYR A 87 -3.76 -7.65 -15.72
C TYR A 87 -2.99 -7.09 -14.52
N ILE A 88 -3.57 -7.02 -13.31
CA ILE A 88 -2.79 -6.75 -12.08
C ILE A 88 -1.84 -7.92 -11.84
N SER A 89 -2.36 -9.15 -11.86
CA SER A 89 -1.61 -10.36 -11.46
C SER A 89 -0.48 -10.75 -12.41
N THR A 90 -0.59 -10.33 -13.69
CA THR A 90 0.42 -10.59 -14.73
C THR A 90 1.44 -9.46 -14.89
N THR A 91 1.36 -8.41 -14.07
CA THR A 91 2.40 -7.37 -14.04
C THR A 91 3.69 -7.95 -13.45
N ALA A 92 4.80 -7.79 -14.18
CA ALA A 92 6.13 -8.30 -13.81
C ALA A 92 6.75 -7.57 -12.61
#